data_AF-A0A958GN09-F1
#
_entry.id   AF-A0A958GN09-F1
#
_cell.length_a   1.000
_cell.length_b   1.000
_cell.length_c   1.000
_cell.angle_alpha   90.00
_cell.angle_beta   90.00
_cell.angle_gamma   90.00
#
_symmetry.space_group_name_H-M   'P 1'
#
loop_
_entity.id
_entity.type
_entity.pdbx_description
1 polymer ?
#
loop_
_entity_poly.entity_id
_entity_poly.type
_entity_poly.pdbx_seq_one_letter_code
_entity_poly.pdbx_strand_id
1 'polypeptide(L)'
;MARTTVRGLFTRTAVASLLVLGAAGISSCGGGGGGFFDGVARVVGQAFRPISEVIDANPIPLGEAPVTLIDFADSAVDRQLRTQVIGMTDANGNFDVAVEGQPIIAIVVNGSVDGQAYRSSGLVHASRANIAKNFNGVTDVACEALIAKINAGEVDPASVNQRTIDILEKAAADVVPTVDFTSRASVTAAANLVAARTNNGQVEASDADTTPPAEEGSLNCATQESACADGFPICAEKFCNGTIDCADGSDENPDTCGVQGSCCAATAGCPGETGSNCASECCCCGINQACDSNNFANGCIAARTRPGDATSGSLSKLIETGVYF
;
A
#
# COMPACT_ATOMS: atom_id res chain seq x y z
N MET A 1 -61.39 -12.21 -44.80
CA MET A 1 -60.48 -12.78 -43.78
C MET A 1 -59.14 -13.04 -44.45
N ALA A 2 -58.17 -12.14 -44.27
CA ALA A 2 -56.81 -12.34 -44.77
C ALA A 2 -55.84 -11.97 -43.63
N ARG A 3 -55.12 -12.97 -43.11
CA ARG A 3 -54.07 -12.79 -42.10
C ARG A 3 -52.76 -12.56 -42.83
N THR A 4 -52.23 -11.35 -42.74
CA THR A 4 -50.89 -10.99 -43.20
C THR A 4 -49.89 -11.33 -42.10
N THR A 5 -49.06 -12.34 -42.32
CA THR A 5 -47.98 -12.73 -41.41
C THR A 5 -46.72 -11.94 -41.77
N VAL A 6 -46.35 -10.96 -40.96
CA VAL A 6 -45.06 -10.24 -41.09
C VAL A 6 -44.02 -11.02 -40.29
N ARG A 7 -43.08 -11.68 -40.98
CA ARG A 7 -41.87 -12.25 -40.37
C ARG A 7 -40.80 -11.15 -40.34
N GLY A 8 -40.54 -10.61 -39.16
CA GLY A 8 -39.40 -9.73 -38.90
C GLY A 8 -38.10 -10.54 -38.87
N LEU A 9 -37.23 -10.29 -39.83
CA LEU A 9 -35.88 -10.84 -39.91
C LEU A 9 -34.97 -9.99 -39.00
N PHE A 10 -34.75 -10.43 -37.76
CA PHE A 10 -33.75 -9.81 -36.87
C PHE A 10 -32.38 -10.41 -37.19
N THR A 11 -31.62 -9.71 -38.03
CA THR A 11 -30.21 -9.98 -38.28
C THR A 11 -29.42 -9.57 -37.04
N ARG A 12 -29.04 -10.54 -36.20
CA ARG A 12 -28.08 -10.32 -35.11
C ARG A 12 -26.68 -10.26 -35.71
N THR A 13 -26.16 -9.05 -35.90
CA THR A 13 -24.75 -8.83 -36.22
C THR A 13 -23.94 -9.04 -34.94
N ALA A 14 -23.39 -10.23 -34.76
CA ALA A 14 -22.39 -10.48 -33.73
C ALA A 14 -21.07 -9.84 -34.19
N VAL A 15 -20.74 -8.67 -33.64
CA VAL A 15 -19.42 -8.08 -33.79
C VAL A 15 -18.50 -8.81 -32.82
N ALA A 16 -17.90 -9.90 -33.28
CA ALA A 16 -16.77 -10.52 -32.61
C ALA A 16 -15.53 -9.64 -32.85
N SER A 17 -15.22 -8.77 -31.89
CA SER A 17 -13.92 -8.09 -31.85
C SER A 17 -12.86 -9.12 -31.51
N LEU A 18 -12.27 -9.70 -32.56
CA LEU A 18 -11.11 -10.59 -32.48
C LEU A 18 -9.88 -9.72 -32.19
N LEU A 19 -9.38 -9.73 -30.95
CA LEU A 19 -8.04 -9.24 -30.65
C LEU A 19 -7.06 -10.29 -31.17
N VAL A 20 -6.49 -10.05 -32.36
CA VAL A 20 -5.50 -10.94 -32.97
C VAL A 20 -4.19 -10.81 -32.20
N LEU A 21 -3.94 -11.73 -31.27
CA LEU A 21 -2.64 -11.92 -30.65
C LEU A 21 -1.77 -12.76 -31.60
N GLY A 22 -0.85 -12.09 -32.29
CA GLY A 22 0.22 -12.76 -33.02
C GLY A 22 1.21 -13.40 -32.04
N ALA A 23 1.18 -14.72 -31.93
CA ALA A 23 2.19 -15.47 -31.17
C ALA A 23 3.49 -15.53 -31.98
N ALA A 24 4.38 -14.56 -31.78
CA ALA A 24 5.78 -14.68 -32.18
C ALA A 24 6.53 -15.48 -31.12
N GLY A 25 6.92 -16.72 -31.46
CA GLY A 25 7.77 -17.54 -30.61
C GLY A 25 9.14 -16.90 -30.44
N ILE A 26 9.48 -16.51 -29.22
CA ILE A 26 10.80 -16.00 -28.86
C ILE A 26 11.63 -17.18 -28.36
N SER A 27 12.63 -17.57 -29.16
CA SER A 27 13.69 -18.49 -28.75
C SER A 27 14.62 -17.76 -27.77
N SER A 28 14.61 -18.18 -26.51
CA SER A 28 15.57 -17.74 -25.49
C SER A 28 16.97 -18.28 -25.82
N CYS A 29 17.90 -17.37 -26.09
CA CYS A 29 19.33 -17.67 -26.22
C CYS A 29 20.02 -17.35 -24.90
N GLY A 30 20.59 -18.37 -24.26
CA GLY A 30 21.48 -18.21 -23.13
C GLY A 30 22.80 -17.54 -23.52
N GLY A 31 23.25 -16.60 -22.69
CA GLY A 31 24.55 -15.97 -22.78
C GLY A 31 24.88 -15.27 -21.46
N GLY A 32 25.62 -15.94 -20.59
CA GLY A 32 26.06 -15.38 -19.31
C GLY A 32 27.12 -14.29 -19.48
N GLY A 33 27.08 -13.29 -18.60
CA GLY A 33 28.15 -12.30 -18.49
C GLY A 33 27.83 -11.06 -17.65
N GLY A 34 27.94 -11.18 -16.33
CA GLY A 34 28.55 -10.14 -15.47
C GLY A 34 27.86 -8.79 -15.32
N GLY A 35 26.85 -8.75 -14.46
CA GLY A 35 26.77 -7.83 -13.32
C GLY A 35 26.87 -6.32 -13.58
N PHE A 36 25.74 -5.69 -13.95
CA PHE A 36 25.41 -4.31 -13.59
C PHE A 36 23.87 -4.18 -13.62
N PHE A 37 23.22 -4.36 -12.46
CA PHE A 37 21.77 -4.21 -12.22
C PHE A 37 20.82 -4.97 -13.16
N ASP A 38 20.83 -6.31 -13.15
CA ASP A 38 19.67 -7.08 -13.66
C ASP A 38 18.53 -6.98 -12.64
N GLY A 39 17.84 -5.84 -12.65
CA GLY A 39 16.67 -5.49 -11.85
C GLY A 39 15.43 -6.29 -12.24
N VAL A 40 15.56 -7.61 -12.23
CA VAL A 40 14.44 -8.53 -12.41
C VAL A 40 13.73 -8.65 -11.07
N ALA A 41 12.53 -8.08 -10.98
CA ALA A 41 11.64 -8.35 -9.88
C ALA A 41 10.93 -9.68 -10.12
N ARG A 42 10.77 -10.47 -9.06
CA ARG A 42 10.02 -11.71 -9.10
C ARG A 42 8.68 -11.48 -8.44
N VAL A 43 7.59 -11.68 -9.18
CA VAL A 43 6.23 -11.56 -8.67
C VAL A 43 5.66 -12.97 -8.48
N VAL A 44 5.28 -13.27 -7.26
CA VAL A 44 4.67 -14.54 -6.87
C VAL A 44 3.30 -14.27 -6.28
N GLY A 45 2.34 -15.14 -6.53
CA GLY A 45 0.99 -14.93 -6.01
C GLY A 45 -0.01 -15.94 -6.51
N GLN A 46 -1.27 -15.70 -6.15
CA GLN A 46 -2.41 -16.47 -6.61
C GLN A 46 -3.41 -15.57 -7.32
N ALA A 47 -3.92 -16.00 -8.46
CA ALA A 47 -4.99 -15.32 -9.16
C ALA A 47 -6.32 -16.01 -8.86
N PHE A 48 -7.28 -15.25 -8.35
CA PHE A 48 -8.62 -15.73 -8.04
C PHE A 48 -9.65 -15.10 -8.96
N ARG A 49 -10.75 -15.83 -9.16
CA ARG A 49 -11.96 -15.28 -9.76
C ARG A 49 -12.39 -14.06 -8.93
N PRO A 50 -12.49 -12.86 -9.51
CA PRO A 50 -13.00 -11.72 -8.78
C PRO A 50 -14.50 -11.93 -8.53
N ILE A 51 -14.91 -11.70 -7.29
CA ILE A 51 -16.29 -11.83 -6.82
C ILE A 51 -16.65 -10.57 -6.04
N SER A 52 -17.92 -10.17 -6.07
CA SER A 52 -18.39 -9.03 -5.29
C SER A 52 -18.45 -9.36 -3.79
N GLU A 53 -18.66 -10.62 -3.43
CA GLU A 53 -18.95 -10.96 -2.04
C GLU A 53 -17.66 -11.14 -1.22
N VAL A 54 -17.55 -10.34 -0.16
CA VAL A 54 -16.53 -10.44 0.91
C VAL A 54 -16.64 -11.77 1.70
N ILE A 55 -17.62 -12.63 1.39
CA ILE A 55 -18.13 -13.67 2.30
C ILE A 55 -17.78 -15.11 1.86
N ASP A 56 -17.32 -15.34 0.64
CA ASP A 56 -16.87 -16.69 0.27
C ASP A 56 -15.48 -16.95 0.83
N ALA A 57 -15.43 -17.70 1.93
CA ALA A 57 -14.20 -18.20 2.56
C ALA A 57 -13.35 -19.09 1.64
N ASN A 58 -13.84 -19.43 0.45
CA ASN A 58 -13.20 -20.32 -0.51
C ASN A 58 -13.04 -19.61 -1.87
N PRO A 59 -12.00 -18.76 -2.03
CA PRO A 59 -11.73 -18.11 -3.30
C PRO A 59 -11.46 -19.16 -4.38
N ILE A 60 -12.08 -19.02 -5.55
CA ILE A 60 -11.91 -19.96 -6.67
C ILE A 60 -10.69 -19.53 -7.49
N PRO A 61 -9.65 -20.36 -7.60
CA PRO A 61 -8.46 -20.01 -8.35
C PRO A 61 -8.72 -19.99 -9.86
N LEU A 62 -8.03 -19.09 -10.57
CA LEU A 62 -7.95 -19.09 -12.03
C LEU A 62 -6.79 -20.00 -12.46
N GLY A 63 -7.07 -21.30 -12.55
CA GLY A 63 -6.07 -22.29 -12.92
C GLY A 63 -5.73 -22.31 -14.42
N GLU A 64 -4.50 -22.71 -14.74
CA GLU A 64 -3.99 -22.91 -16.12
C GLU A 64 -4.21 -21.70 -17.05
N ALA A 65 -4.16 -20.49 -16.50
CA ALA A 65 -4.50 -19.25 -17.18
C ALA A 65 -3.24 -18.45 -17.58
N PRO A 66 -3.20 -17.83 -18.77
CA PRO A 66 -2.10 -16.97 -19.18
C PRO A 66 -1.94 -15.76 -18.29
N VAL A 67 -0.70 -15.53 -17.84
CA VAL A 67 -0.28 -14.35 -17.09
C VAL A 67 0.32 -13.36 -18.09
N THR A 68 -0.34 -12.21 -18.23
CA THR A 68 0.02 -11.15 -19.17
C THR A 68 0.58 -9.96 -18.40
N LEU A 69 1.79 -9.55 -18.75
CA LEU A 69 2.42 -8.31 -18.36
C LEU A 69 1.86 -7.16 -19.20
N ILE A 70 1.47 -6.08 -18.55
CA ILE A 70 1.23 -4.79 -19.17
C ILE A 70 2.27 -3.82 -18.62
N ASP A 71 3.14 -3.34 -19.50
CA ASP A 71 4.17 -2.36 -19.16
C ASP A 71 4.06 -1.09 -20.01
N PHE A 72 4.83 -0.08 -19.63
CA PHE A 72 4.96 1.16 -20.37
C PHE A 72 6.29 1.16 -21.11
N ALA A 73 6.27 1.50 -22.39
CA ALA A 73 7.52 1.71 -23.12
C ALA A 73 8.28 2.91 -22.50
N ASP A 74 9.57 2.72 -22.24
CA ASP A 74 10.48 3.70 -21.62
C ASP A 74 10.76 4.94 -22.50
N SER A 75 10.19 5.00 -23.71
CA SER A 75 10.40 6.15 -24.57
C SER A 75 9.39 7.25 -24.23
N ALA A 76 9.91 8.42 -23.81
CA ALA A 76 9.11 9.62 -23.59
C ALA A 76 8.25 10.05 -24.80
N VAL A 77 8.52 9.48 -25.98
CA VAL A 77 7.85 9.76 -27.25
C VAL A 77 6.69 8.79 -27.53
N ASP A 78 6.72 7.58 -26.97
CA ASP A 78 5.74 6.53 -27.23
C ASP A 78 5.22 5.96 -25.91
N ARG A 79 4.19 6.59 -25.35
CA ARG A 79 3.46 6.12 -24.16
C ARG A 79 2.54 4.94 -24.50
N GLN A 80 2.99 4.04 -25.36
CA GLN A 80 2.24 2.84 -25.70
C GLN A 80 2.35 1.80 -24.60
N LEU A 81 1.18 1.26 -24.22
CA LEU A 81 1.10 0.04 -23.43
C LEU A 81 1.60 -1.12 -24.26
N ARG A 82 2.56 -1.88 -23.73
CA ARG A 82 2.94 -3.17 -24.33
C ARG A 82 2.33 -4.29 -23.50
N THR A 83 1.90 -5.33 -24.19
CA THR A 83 1.29 -6.51 -23.58
C THR A 83 2.13 -7.72 -23.94
N GLN A 84 2.58 -8.50 -22.95
CA GLN A 84 3.38 -9.70 -23.16
C GLN A 84 2.90 -10.84 -22.28
N VAL A 85 2.70 -12.03 -22.83
CA VAL A 85 2.47 -13.23 -22.02
C VAL A 85 3.80 -13.66 -21.42
N ILE A 86 3.89 -13.66 -20.10
CA ILE A 86 5.14 -13.90 -19.34
C ILE A 86 5.09 -15.20 -18.53
N GLY A 87 3.95 -15.88 -18.48
CA GLY A 87 3.80 -17.13 -17.76
C GLY A 87 2.39 -17.68 -17.83
N MET A 88 2.14 -18.72 -17.02
CA MET A 88 0.85 -19.35 -16.80
C MET A 88 0.65 -19.54 -15.29
N THR A 89 -0.60 -19.51 -14.83
CA THR A 89 -0.93 -20.02 -13.50
C THR A 89 -0.93 -21.56 -13.49
N ASP A 90 -0.65 -22.16 -12.34
CA ASP A 90 -0.86 -23.60 -12.12
C ASP A 90 -2.36 -23.92 -11.89
N ALA A 91 -2.71 -25.19 -11.63
CA ALA A 91 -4.10 -25.60 -11.39
C ALA A 91 -4.74 -24.95 -10.15
N ASN A 92 -3.93 -24.45 -9.21
CA ASN A 92 -4.37 -23.75 -8.00
C ASN A 92 -4.32 -22.22 -8.17
N GLY A 93 -4.11 -21.72 -9.39
CA GLY A 93 -4.04 -20.30 -9.67
C GLY A 93 -2.73 -19.64 -9.22
N ASN A 94 -1.74 -20.39 -8.75
CA ASN A 94 -0.44 -19.84 -8.38
C ASN A 94 0.31 -19.41 -9.64
N PHE A 95 0.97 -18.26 -9.59
CA PHE A 95 1.90 -17.81 -10.62
C PHE A 95 3.22 -17.37 -9.99
N ASP A 96 4.26 -17.44 -10.81
CA ASP A 96 5.63 -17.08 -10.47
C ASP A 96 6.29 -16.54 -11.73
N VAL A 97 6.43 -15.22 -11.80
CA VAL A 97 6.85 -14.53 -13.03
C VAL A 97 7.97 -13.55 -12.74
N ALA A 98 8.93 -13.52 -13.65
CA ALA A 98 10.01 -12.54 -13.68
C ALA A 98 9.56 -11.32 -14.49
N VAL A 99 9.78 -10.13 -13.94
CA VAL A 99 9.44 -8.86 -14.60
C VAL A 99 10.64 -7.92 -14.56
N GLU A 100 10.96 -7.29 -15.68
CA GLU A 100 12.17 -6.48 -15.83
C GLU A 100 11.89 -4.99 -15.64
N GLY A 101 12.64 -4.36 -14.72
CA GLY A 101 13.17 -3.00 -14.86
C GLY A 101 12.21 -1.80 -14.93
N GLN A 102 10.89 -1.98 -14.84
CA GLN A 102 9.92 -0.87 -14.88
C GLN A 102 9.41 -0.54 -13.48
N PRO A 103 9.17 0.74 -13.13
CA PRO A 103 8.72 1.10 -11.79
C PRO A 103 7.36 0.45 -11.49
N ILE A 104 6.43 0.44 -12.45
CA ILE A 104 5.10 -0.15 -12.30
C ILE A 104 4.68 -0.98 -13.48
N ILE A 105 4.01 -2.05 -13.11
CA ILE A 105 3.57 -3.10 -13.99
C ILE A 105 2.15 -3.49 -13.57
N ALA A 106 1.27 -3.62 -14.55
CA ALA A 106 0.01 -4.30 -14.35
C ALA A 106 0.14 -5.74 -14.82
N ILE A 107 -0.29 -6.69 -14.00
CA ILE A 107 -0.32 -8.10 -14.35
C ILE A 107 -1.78 -8.51 -14.48
N VAL A 108 -2.12 -9.15 -15.59
CA VAL A 108 -3.48 -9.59 -15.92
C VAL A 108 -3.48 -11.08 -16.16
N VAL A 109 -4.34 -11.78 -15.43
CA VAL A 109 -4.60 -13.21 -15.59
C VAL A 109 -6.00 -13.38 -16.17
N ASN A 110 -6.07 -14.00 -17.36
CA ASN A 110 -7.33 -14.28 -18.03
C ASN A 110 -7.63 -15.77 -17.93
N GLY A 111 -8.55 -16.17 -17.05
CA GLY A 111 -8.91 -17.55 -16.81
C GLY A 111 -10.36 -17.86 -17.19
N SER A 112 -10.75 -19.12 -17.05
CA SER A 112 -12.14 -19.54 -17.18
C SER A 112 -12.52 -20.48 -16.03
N VAL A 113 -13.68 -20.23 -15.43
CA VAL A 113 -14.27 -21.10 -14.39
C VAL A 113 -15.66 -21.49 -14.87
N ASP A 114 -15.96 -22.79 -14.90
CA ASP A 114 -17.25 -23.32 -15.38
C ASP A 114 -17.66 -22.85 -16.79
N GLY A 115 -16.67 -22.65 -17.67
CA GLY A 115 -16.87 -22.17 -19.04
C GLY A 115 -17.14 -20.66 -19.17
N GLN A 116 -17.11 -19.92 -18.06
CA GLN A 116 -17.20 -18.47 -18.05
C GLN A 116 -15.81 -17.84 -17.90
N ALA A 117 -15.48 -16.89 -18.79
CA ALA A 117 -14.22 -16.18 -18.76
C ALA A 117 -14.20 -15.12 -17.65
N TYR A 118 -13.08 -15.04 -16.93
CA TYR A 118 -12.82 -14.07 -15.88
C TYR A 118 -11.46 -13.43 -16.10
N ARG A 119 -11.36 -12.15 -15.74
CA ARG A 119 -10.12 -11.40 -15.69
C ARG A 119 -9.81 -11.11 -14.23
N SER A 120 -8.59 -11.35 -13.79
CA SER A 120 -8.09 -10.90 -12.49
C SER A 120 -6.79 -10.17 -12.72
N SER A 121 -6.62 -9.00 -12.14
CA SER A 121 -5.44 -8.19 -12.36
C SER A 121 -4.97 -7.49 -11.09
N GLY A 122 -3.75 -6.98 -11.10
CA GLY A 122 -3.20 -6.21 -9.99
C GLY A 122 -2.02 -5.35 -10.40
N LEU A 123 -1.79 -4.31 -9.61
CA LEU A 123 -0.66 -3.39 -9.79
C LEU A 123 0.52 -3.82 -8.94
N VAL A 124 1.71 -3.77 -9.51
CA VAL A 124 2.95 -4.14 -8.86
C VAL A 124 3.99 -3.05 -9.05
N HIS A 125 4.67 -2.67 -7.98
CA HIS A 125 5.81 -1.77 -8.03
C HIS A 125 7.12 -2.58 -8.02
N ALA A 126 7.76 -2.71 -9.19
CA ALA A 126 8.89 -3.64 -9.39
C ALA A 126 10.25 -3.12 -8.85
N SER A 127 10.26 -2.12 -7.97
CA SER A 127 11.47 -1.74 -7.22
C SER A 127 11.91 -2.76 -6.16
N ARG A 128 11.09 -3.80 -5.90
CA ARG A 128 11.38 -4.86 -4.92
C ARG A 128 11.71 -6.16 -5.65
N ALA A 129 12.77 -6.85 -5.21
CA ALA A 129 13.24 -8.08 -5.85
C ALA A 129 12.23 -9.25 -5.75
N ASN A 130 11.43 -9.32 -4.69
CA ASN A 130 10.41 -10.35 -4.49
C ASN A 130 9.11 -9.70 -4.04
N ILE A 131 8.04 -9.90 -4.79
CA ILE A 131 6.74 -9.28 -4.55
C ILE A 131 5.71 -10.38 -4.45
N ALA A 132 5.16 -10.57 -3.25
CA ALA A 132 4.03 -11.46 -3.04
C ALA A 132 2.74 -10.67 -3.23
N LYS A 133 1.91 -11.03 -4.21
CA LYS A 133 0.64 -10.37 -4.46
C LYS A 133 -0.42 -11.29 -5.03
N ASN A 134 -1.54 -11.41 -4.33
CA ASN A 134 -2.71 -12.14 -4.83
C ASN A 134 -3.61 -11.21 -5.64
N PHE A 135 -4.22 -11.73 -6.70
CA PHE A 135 -5.16 -10.99 -7.53
C PHE A 135 -6.60 -11.40 -7.25
N ASN A 136 -7.45 -10.41 -7.00
CA ASN A 136 -8.85 -10.55 -6.65
C ASN A 136 -9.66 -9.35 -7.18
N GLY A 137 -10.92 -9.22 -6.77
CA GLY A 137 -11.77 -8.10 -7.21
C GLY A 137 -11.24 -6.72 -6.81
N VAL A 138 -10.59 -6.60 -5.65
CA VAL A 138 -10.01 -5.34 -5.17
C VAL A 138 -8.85 -4.91 -6.06
N THR A 139 -7.90 -5.80 -6.28
CA THR A 139 -6.74 -5.50 -7.12
C THR A 139 -7.14 -5.28 -8.58
N ASP A 140 -8.17 -5.96 -9.08
CA ASP A 140 -8.64 -5.79 -10.47
C ASP A 140 -9.28 -4.41 -10.69
N VAL A 141 -10.12 -3.94 -9.76
CA VAL A 141 -10.73 -2.59 -9.83
C VAL A 141 -9.65 -1.51 -9.69
N ALA A 142 -8.70 -1.67 -8.76
CA ALA A 142 -7.60 -0.72 -8.57
C ALA A 142 -6.69 -0.64 -9.82
N CYS A 143 -6.38 -1.80 -10.41
CA CYS A 143 -5.61 -1.91 -11.65
C CYS A 143 -6.30 -1.21 -12.83
N GLU A 144 -7.58 -1.50 -13.06
CA GLU A 144 -8.37 -0.85 -14.12
C GLU A 144 -8.42 0.67 -13.90
N ALA A 145 -8.58 1.13 -12.65
CA ALA A 145 -8.63 2.55 -12.31
C ALA A 145 -7.35 3.28 -12.70
N LEU A 146 -6.18 2.73 -12.36
CA LEU A 146 -4.91 3.37 -12.71
C LEU A 146 -4.62 3.33 -14.21
N ILE A 147 -4.80 2.19 -14.87
CA ILE A 147 -4.51 2.03 -16.30
C ILE A 147 -5.38 2.99 -17.12
N ALA A 148 -6.65 3.15 -16.78
CA ALA A 148 -7.54 4.09 -17.47
C ALA A 148 -7.01 5.53 -17.40
N LYS A 149 -6.46 5.93 -16.25
CA LYS A 149 -5.96 7.28 -15.99
C LYS A 149 -4.61 7.56 -16.64
N ILE A 150 -3.75 6.55 -16.69
CA ILE A 150 -2.52 6.63 -17.46
C ILE A 150 -2.83 6.76 -18.97
N ASN A 151 -3.76 5.95 -19.49
CA ASN A 151 -4.18 6.02 -20.89
C ASN A 151 -4.82 7.37 -21.25
N ALA A 152 -5.52 7.99 -20.31
CA ALA A 152 -6.07 9.33 -20.47
C ALA A 152 -5.01 10.45 -20.39
N GLY A 153 -3.77 10.12 -20.02
CA GLY A 153 -2.69 11.09 -19.78
C GLY A 153 -2.86 11.90 -18.49
N GLU A 154 -3.78 11.49 -17.60
CA GLU A 154 -4.03 12.15 -16.31
C GLU A 154 -3.00 11.78 -15.25
N VAL A 155 -2.34 10.62 -15.39
CA VAL A 155 -1.30 10.13 -14.49
C VAL A 155 -0.04 9.81 -15.29
N ASP A 156 1.10 10.29 -14.81
CA ASP A 156 2.40 9.88 -15.33
C ASP A 156 2.79 8.52 -14.72
N PRO A 157 3.01 7.46 -15.53
CA PRO A 157 3.47 6.16 -15.03
C PRO A 157 4.67 6.24 -14.09
N ALA A 158 5.59 7.17 -14.34
CA ALA A 158 6.81 7.34 -13.54
C ALA A 158 6.55 7.94 -12.16
N SER A 159 5.41 8.60 -11.97
CA SER A 159 5.02 9.23 -10.69
C SER A 159 4.32 8.27 -9.73
N VAL A 160 3.80 7.17 -10.25
CA VAL A 160 3.06 6.20 -9.45
C VAL A 160 4.07 5.40 -8.62
N ASN A 161 3.76 5.16 -7.35
CA ASN A 161 4.59 4.39 -6.43
C ASN A 161 3.75 3.42 -5.61
N GLN A 162 4.36 2.69 -4.67
CA GLN A 162 3.63 1.74 -3.83
C GLN A 162 2.48 2.41 -3.06
N ARG A 163 2.66 3.64 -2.55
CA ARG A 163 1.60 4.36 -1.83
C ARG A 163 0.40 4.63 -2.73
N THR A 164 0.62 5.00 -4.00
CA THR A 164 -0.47 5.17 -4.97
C THR A 164 -1.26 3.88 -5.15
N ILE A 165 -0.59 2.73 -5.24
CA ILE A 165 -1.23 1.42 -5.36
C ILE A 165 -2.07 1.11 -4.11
N ASP A 166 -1.51 1.32 -2.92
CA ASP A 166 -2.18 1.04 -1.64
C ASP A 166 -3.44 1.91 -1.47
N ILE A 167 -3.38 3.19 -1.85
CA ILE A 167 -4.54 4.11 -1.84
C ILE A 167 -5.66 3.61 -2.76
N LEU A 168 -5.31 3.19 -3.98
CA LEU A 168 -6.29 2.70 -4.95
C LEU A 168 -6.93 1.38 -4.49
N GLU A 169 -6.14 0.46 -3.95
CA GLU A 169 -6.65 -0.83 -3.44
C GLU A 169 -7.53 -0.65 -2.21
N LYS A 170 -7.16 0.25 -1.29
CA LYS A 170 -8.00 0.61 -0.15
C LYS A 170 -9.36 1.17 -0.59
N ALA A 171 -9.36 2.12 -1.53
CA ALA A 171 -10.61 2.69 -2.05
C ALA A 171 -11.42 1.67 -2.88
N ALA A 172 -10.76 0.75 -3.58
CA ALA A 172 -11.43 -0.32 -4.32
C ALA A 172 -12.16 -1.29 -3.39
N ALA A 173 -11.60 -1.61 -2.22
CA ALA A 173 -12.23 -2.49 -1.24
C ALA A 173 -13.64 -2.03 -0.83
N ASP A 174 -13.88 -0.72 -0.76
CA ASP A 174 -15.20 -0.15 -0.44
C ASP A 174 -16.24 -0.29 -1.56
N VAL A 175 -15.78 -0.45 -2.81
CA VAL A 175 -16.65 -0.45 -4.00
C VAL A 175 -16.95 -1.88 -4.47
N VAL A 176 -15.98 -2.79 -4.36
CA VAL A 176 -16.04 -4.20 -4.77
C VAL A 176 -17.31 -4.94 -4.36
N PRO A 177 -17.88 -4.75 -3.14
CA PRO A 177 -19.14 -5.37 -2.73
C PRO A 177 -20.31 -5.22 -3.70
N THR A 178 -20.27 -4.20 -4.55
CA THR A 178 -21.34 -3.85 -5.49
C THR A 178 -21.03 -4.16 -6.96
N VAL A 179 -19.85 -4.72 -7.25
CA VAL A 179 -19.33 -4.86 -8.61
C VAL A 179 -19.71 -6.20 -9.23
N ASP A 180 -20.43 -6.17 -10.35
CA ASP A 180 -20.61 -7.35 -11.19
C ASP A 180 -19.38 -7.59 -12.07
N PHE A 181 -18.47 -8.46 -11.63
CA PHE A 181 -17.25 -8.80 -12.37
C PHE A 181 -17.49 -9.59 -13.66
N THR A 182 -18.73 -10.01 -13.95
CA THR A 182 -19.09 -10.59 -15.24
C THR A 182 -19.40 -9.52 -16.30
N SER A 183 -19.59 -8.28 -15.86
CA SER A 183 -19.89 -7.12 -16.70
C SER A 183 -18.69 -6.17 -16.75
N ARG A 184 -18.03 -6.08 -17.91
CA ARG A 184 -16.94 -5.11 -18.13
C ARG A 184 -17.36 -3.68 -17.80
N ALA A 185 -18.60 -3.31 -18.13
CA ALA A 185 -19.13 -1.98 -17.83
C ALA A 185 -19.23 -1.73 -16.32
N SER A 186 -19.56 -2.74 -15.51
CA SER A 186 -19.61 -2.62 -14.05
C SER A 186 -18.22 -2.41 -13.46
N VAL A 187 -17.22 -3.17 -13.92
CA VAL A 187 -15.84 -3.01 -13.46
C VAL A 187 -15.28 -1.63 -13.84
N THR A 188 -15.49 -1.17 -15.08
CA THR A 188 -15.08 0.17 -15.51
C THR A 188 -15.79 1.28 -14.71
N ALA A 189 -17.08 1.12 -14.39
CA ALA A 189 -17.81 2.08 -13.56
C ALA A 189 -17.23 2.17 -12.14
N ALA A 190 -16.92 1.02 -11.54
CA ALA A 190 -16.27 0.94 -10.22
C ALA A 190 -14.87 1.58 -10.24
N ALA A 191 -14.07 1.27 -11.25
CA ALA A 191 -12.73 1.83 -11.44
C ALA A 191 -12.77 3.36 -11.57
N ASN A 192 -13.72 3.91 -12.33
CA ASN A 192 -13.91 5.36 -12.43
C ASN A 192 -14.28 6.01 -11.09
N LEU A 193 -15.11 5.34 -10.28
CA LEU A 193 -15.46 5.80 -8.93
C LEU A 193 -14.25 5.81 -8.01
N VAL A 194 -13.44 4.75 -8.02
CA VAL A 194 -12.19 4.65 -7.25
C VAL A 194 -11.21 5.75 -7.65
N ALA A 195 -10.99 5.95 -8.94
CA ALA A 195 -10.10 7.00 -9.44
C ALA A 195 -10.59 8.40 -9.02
N ALA A 196 -11.89 8.67 -9.10
CA ALA A 196 -12.46 9.94 -8.66
C ALA A 196 -12.31 10.18 -7.15
N ARG A 197 -12.52 9.16 -6.31
CA ARG A 197 -12.39 9.27 -4.84
C ARG A 197 -10.97 9.51 -4.35
N THR A 198 -10.00 9.00 -5.10
CA THR A 198 -8.58 9.01 -4.70
C THR A 198 -7.76 10.08 -5.40
N ASN A 199 -8.40 10.93 -6.24
CA ASN A 199 -7.71 11.80 -7.18
C ASN A 199 -6.62 11.04 -7.97
N ASN A 200 -7.03 9.94 -8.60
CA ASN A 200 -6.14 9.04 -9.34
C ASN A 200 -4.99 8.46 -8.48
N GLY A 201 -5.26 8.20 -7.19
CA GLY A 201 -4.30 7.68 -6.22
C GLY A 201 -3.34 8.73 -5.61
N GLN A 202 -3.63 10.03 -5.78
CA GLN A 202 -2.79 11.12 -5.24
C GLN A 202 -3.21 11.65 -3.86
N VAL A 203 -4.42 11.37 -3.39
CA VAL A 203 -4.87 11.71 -2.02
C VAL A 203 -5.35 10.44 -1.33
N GLU A 204 -5.06 10.33 -0.04
CA GLU A 204 -5.71 9.29 0.76
C GLU A 204 -7.22 9.55 0.73
N ALA A 205 -8.01 8.49 0.53
CA ALA A 205 -9.46 8.58 0.41
C ALA A 205 -10.17 9.11 1.68
N SER A 206 -9.43 9.58 2.69
CA SER A 206 -9.91 10.18 3.94
C SER A 206 -9.97 11.71 3.93
N ASP A 207 -9.42 12.42 2.94
CA ASP A 207 -9.41 13.90 2.95
C ASP A 207 -10.56 14.53 2.15
N ALA A 208 -11.48 13.72 1.63
CA ALA A 208 -12.66 14.18 0.89
C ALA A 208 -13.92 14.38 1.77
N ASP A 209 -13.80 14.28 3.10
CA ASP A 209 -14.87 14.72 4.01
C ASP A 209 -14.59 16.14 4.52
N THR A 210 -15.45 17.03 4.04
CA THR A 210 -15.56 18.46 4.32
C THR A 210 -15.42 18.84 5.80
N THR A 211 -14.24 19.32 6.22
CA THR A 211 -14.13 20.29 7.32
C THR A 211 -12.99 21.30 7.04
N PRO A 212 -13.19 22.64 7.19
CA PRO A 212 -12.16 23.64 6.86
C PRO A 212 -10.97 23.60 7.83
N PRO A 213 -9.82 24.22 7.48
CA PRO A 213 -8.55 23.97 8.14
C PRO A 213 -8.53 24.55 9.55
N ALA A 214 -8.53 23.68 10.54
CA ALA A 214 -8.09 24.00 11.89
C ALA A 214 -7.33 22.79 12.44
N GLU A 215 -6.00 22.92 12.36
CA GLU A 215 -4.99 22.22 13.15
C GLU A 215 -4.79 20.71 12.93
N GLU A 216 -3.51 20.37 12.72
CA GLU A 216 -2.99 19.03 12.60
C GLU A 216 -3.46 18.16 13.77
N GLY A 217 -4.22 17.11 13.45
CA GLY A 217 -3.86 15.74 13.77
C GLY A 217 -3.52 15.37 15.21
N SER A 218 -3.91 16.15 16.21
CA SER A 218 -3.78 15.74 17.61
C SER A 218 -4.80 14.65 17.91
N LEU A 219 -4.36 13.39 17.96
CA LEU A 219 -4.98 12.37 18.79
C LEU A 219 -5.20 13.00 20.16
N ASN A 220 -6.44 12.98 20.65
CA ASN A 220 -6.79 13.44 22.00
C ASN A 220 -6.17 12.49 23.04
N CYS A 221 -4.84 12.53 23.17
CA CYS A 221 -4.08 11.75 24.11
C CYS A 221 -4.06 12.47 25.45
N ALA A 222 -4.26 11.72 26.53
CA ALA A 222 -4.24 12.29 27.88
C ALA A 222 -2.86 12.88 28.25
N THR A 223 -1.79 12.36 27.63
CA THR A 223 -0.42 12.56 28.09
C THR A 223 0.52 13.16 27.04
N GLN A 224 0.47 12.72 25.77
CA GLN A 224 1.16 13.28 24.59
C GLN A 224 1.02 12.33 23.38
N GLU A 225 1.43 12.81 22.20
CA GLU A 225 1.59 11.99 20.99
C GLU A 225 3.04 11.50 20.81
N SER A 226 3.22 10.36 20.17
CA SER A 226 4.49 9.75 19.78
C SER A 226 4.36 9.22 18.35
N ALA A 227 5.46 9.15 17.60
CA ALA A 227 5.42 8.71 16.20
C ALA A 227 6.01 7.31 16.04
N CYS A 228 5.29 6.46 15.31
CA CYS A 228 5.77 5.20 14.75
C CYS A 228 6.97 5.44 13.80
N ALA A 229 7.71 4.39 13.44
CA ALA A 229 8.86 4.51 12.54
C ALA A 229 8.46 4.91 11.10
N ASP A 230 7.23 4.62 10.70
CA ASP A 230 6.61 5.10 9.45
C ASP A 230 6.11 6.56 9.53
N GLY A 231 6.22 7.20 10.70
CA GLY A 231 5.80 8.58 10.96
C GLY A 231 4.36 8.74 11.42
N PHE A 232 3.60 7.65 11.59
CA PHE A 232 2.22 7.73 12.04
C PHE A 232 2.12 8.09 13.54
N PRO A 233 1.28 9.06 13.96
CA PRO A 233 1.15 9.41 15.36
C PRO A 233 0.30 8.37 16.11
N ILE A 234 0.69 8.07 17.35
CA ILE A 234 -0.05 7.29 18.34
C ILE A 234 0.04 7.99 19.70
N CYS A 235 -0.85 7.66 20.64
CA CYS A 235 -0.71 8.21 22.00
C CYS A 235 0.53 7.63 22.69
N ALA A 236 1.25 8.44 23.45
CA ALA A 236 2.48 8.01 24.13
C ALA A 236 2.27 6.80 25.07
N GLU A 237 1.08 6.70 25.67
CA GLU A 237 0.67 5.54 26.49
C GLU A 237 0.46 4.24 25.70
N LYS A 238 0.49 4.33 24.36
CA LYS A 238 0.49 3.17 23.47
C LYS A 238 1.88 2.63 23.17
N PHE A 239 2.92 3.42 23.41
CA PHE A 239 4.30 2.99 23.18
C PHE A 239 4.74 2.00 24.27
N CYS A 240 5.25 0.82 23.87
CA CYS A 240 5.74 -0.24 24.77
C CYS A 240 4.71 -0.75 25.79
N ASN A 241 3.45 -0.85 25.39
CA ASN A 241 2.37 -1.35 26.24
C ASN A 241 2.15 -2.88 26.11
N GLY A 242 2.88 -3.55 25.22
CA GLY A 242 2.75 -4.97 24.90
C GLY A 242 1.71 -5.29 23.82
N THR A 243 1.16 -4.27 23.15
CA THR A 243 0.16 -4.36 22.08
C THR A 243 0.69 -3.61 20.87
N ILE A 244 0.66 -4.24 19.70
CA ILE A 244 1.06 -3.60 18.45
C ILE A 244 -0.02 -2.58 18.06
N ASP A 245 0.23 -1.29 18.32
CA ASP A 245 -0.59 -0.16 17.94
C ASP A 245 -0.06 0.53 16.65
N CYS A 246 1.24 0.42 16.32
CA CYS A 246 1.78 0.81 15.01
C CYS A 246 1.59 -0.30 13.95
N ALA A 247 1.32 0.07 12.69
CA ALA A 247 1.13 -0.90 11.61
C ALA A 247 2.37 -1.77 11.33
N ASP A 248 3.56 -1.23 11.62
CA ASP A 248 4.86 -1.90 11.47
C ASP A 248 5.37 -2.53 12.78
N GLY A 249 4.63 -2.39 13.89
CA GLY A 249 5.03 -2.86 15.23
C GLY A 249 6.22 -2.11 15.86
N SER A 250 6.57 -0.94 15.34
CA SER A 250 7.72 -0.16 15.83
C SER A 250 7.56 0.37 17.26
N ASP A 251 6.33 0.50 17.75
CA ASP A 251 5.98 0.84 19.13
C ASP A 251 6.29 -0.27 20.15
N GLU A 252 6.50 -1.50 19.70
CA GLU A 252 6.79 -2.66 20.53
C GLU A 252 8.18 -3.27 20.23
N ASN A 253 9.04 -2.52 19.53
CA ASN A 253 10.37 -3.00 19.19
C ASN A 253 11.22 -3.15 20.47
N PRO A 254 11.79 -4.34 20.75
CA PRO A 254 12.59 -4.59 21.95
C PRO A 254 13.85 -3.71 22.06
N ASP A 255 14.36 -3.20 20.94
CA ASP A 255 15.51 -2.28 20.92
C ASP A 255 15.13 -0.90 21.48
N THR A 256 13.86 -0.48 21.32
CA THR A 256 13.34 0.80 21.83
C THR A 256 12.61 0.64 23.17
N CYS A 257 11.90 -0.47 23.39
CA CYS A 257 11.11 -0.73 24.58
C CYS A 257 11.89 -1.37 25.73
N GLY A 258 13.07 -1.93 25.44
CA GLY A 258 13.75 -2.84 26.34
C GLY A 258 13.00 -4.17 26.47
N VAL A 259 13.72 -5.28 26.60
CA VAL A 259 13.08 -6.58 26.76
C VAL A 259 12.39 -6.70 28.12
N GLN A 260 11.13 -7.17 28.12
CA GLN A 260 10.31 -7.43 29.33
C GLN A 260 11.00 -8.34 30.37
N GLY A 261 12.02 -9.12 29.97
CA GLY A 261 12.86 -9.89 30.88
C GLY A 261 13.86 -9.07 31.72
N SER A 262 14.00 -7.76 31.45
CA SER A 262 15.03 -6.91 32.05
C SER A 262 14.48 -5.90 33.07
N CYS A 263 13.16 -5.76 33.20
CA CYS A 263 12.57 -4.79 34.13
C CYS A 263 11.99 -5.47 35.37
N CYS A 264 12.85 -5.63 36.38
CA CYS A 264 12.49 -5.59 37.80
C CYS A 264 11.64 -6.75 38.41
N ALA A 265 11.17 -7.77 37.67
CA ALA A 265 10.37 -8.87 38.26
C ALA A 265 11.19 -9.98 38.97
N ALA A 266 12.47 -10.18 38.61
CA ALA A 266 13.26 -11.32 39.10
C ALA A 266 14.02 -11.09 40.43
N THR A 267 14.23 -9.83 40.86
CA THR A 267 15.15 -9.53 41.97
C THR A 267 14.67 -8.56 43.04
N ALA A 268 13.46 -8.00 42.97
CA ALA A 268 12.94 -7.12 44.03
C ALA A 268 13.94 -6.02 44.48
N GLY A 269 14.44 -5.19 43.55
CA GLY A 269 15.22 -3.98 43.85
C GLY A 269 14.82 -2.83 42.92
N CYS A 270 14.82 -1.56 43.34
CA CYS A 270 15.66 -0.94 44.37
C CYS A 270 14.89 -0.07 45.38
N PRO A 271 15.19 -0.26 46.68
CA PRO A 271 15.38 0.86 47.59
C PRO A 271 16.76 0.76 48.27
N GLY A 272 17.66 1.70 47.96
CA GLY A 272 18.82 2.02 48.81
C GLY A 272 20.22 1.52 48.42
N GLU A 273 20.45 0.96 47.23
CA GLU A 273 21.81 0.48 46.87
C GLU A 273 22.61 1.53 46.09
N THR A 274 23.53 2.20 46.79
CA THR A 274 24.62 2.96 46.20
C THR A 274 25.70 2.00 45.69
N GLY A 275 25.70 1.71 44.39
CA GLY A 275 26.85 1.12 43.70
C GLY A 275 26.59 -0.26 43.11
N SER A 276 25.95 -0.31 41.95
CA SER A 276 26.17 -1.38 40.98
C SER A 276 25.85 -0.91 39.57
N ASN A 277 26.49 -1.55 38.60
CA ASN A 277 26.66 -1.11 37.21
C ASN A 277 25.37 -1.14 36.36
N CYS A 278 24.19 -1.24 36.99
CA CYS A 278 22.91 -1.25 36.30
C CYS A 278 22.55 0.11 35.68
N ALA A 279 23.11 1.21 36.18
CA ALA A 279 22.79 2.56 35.71
C ALA A 279 23.25 2.88 34.27
N SER A 280 24.13 2.08 33.66
CA SER A 280 24.55 2.31 32.27
C SER A 280 23.69 1.60 31.23
N GLU A 281 22.92 0.56 31.61
CA GLU A 281 22.18 -0.28 30.66
C GLU A 281 20.71 -0.54 31.05
N CYS A 282 20.26 -0.17 32.24
CA CYS A 282 18.87 -0.40 32.68
C CYS A 282 18.34 0.73 33.58
N CYS A 283 17.32 1.44 33.12
CA CYS A 283 16.52 2.34 33.95
C CYS A 283 15.12 1.74 34.19
N CYS A 284 14.74 1.47 35.44
CA CYS A 284 13.35 1.19 35.81
C CYS A 284 12.64 2.56 36.01
N CYS A 285 12.13 3.14 34.93
CA CYS A 285 11.39 4.41 34.97
C CYS A 285 9.87 4.19 35.08
N GLY A 286 9.18 5.11 35.76
CA GLY A 286 7.73 5.08 35.84
C GLY A 286 7.07 5.41 34.49
N ILE A 287 5.77 5.17 34.37
CA ILE A 287 4.96 5.64 33.23
C ILE A 287 5.24 7.15 33.00
N ASN A 288 5.51 7.54 31.75
CA ASN A 288 5.89 8.90 31.30
C ASN A 288 7.33 9.37 31.62
N GLN A 289 8.27 8.46 31.81
CA GLN A 289 9.67 8.78 32.05
C GLN A 289 10.61 8.06 31.07
N ALA A 290 11.66 8.75 30.64
CA ALA A 290 12.69 8.20 29.76
C ALA A 290 14.00 7.98 30.54
N CYS A 291 14.76 6.96 30.13
CA CYS A 291 16.09 6.70 30.66
C CYS A 291 17.07 7.78 30.20
N ASP A 292 17.75 8.44 31.15
CA ASP A 292 18.84 9.38 30.90
C ASP A 292 20.03 8.97 31.76
N SER A 293 21.07 8.45 31.09
CA SER A 293 22.30 7.99 31.72
C SER A 293 23.11 9.10 32.39
N ASN A 294 22.76 10.38 32.16
CA ASN A 294 23.37 11.54 32.80
C ASN A 294 22.60 12.03 34.05
N ASN A 295 21.42 11.47 34.32
CA ASN A 295 20.63 11.80 35.51
C ASN A 295 21.01 10.87 36.68
N PHE A 296 22.04 11.26 37.42
CA PHE A 296 22.60 10.47 38.53
C PHE A 296 21.68 10.27 39.75
N ALA A 297 20.50 10.90 39.80
CA ALA A 297 19.58 10.74 40.92
C ALA A 297 18.82 9.40 40.86
N ASN A 298 18.32 9.03 39.67
CA ASN A 298 17.53 7.81 39.47
C ASN A 298 17.53 7.30 38.01
N GLY A 299 18.30 7.90 37.10
CA GLY A 299 18.33 7.55 35.69
C GLY A 299 17.08 7.92 34.90
N CYS A 300 16.09 8.58 35.52
CA CYS A 300 14.78 8.81 34.89
C CYS A 300 14.47 10.31 34.80
N ILE A 301 14.30 10.81 33.58
CA ILE A 301 13.78 12.15 33.34
C ILE A 301 12.32 12.04 32.90
N ALA A 302 11.51 13.06 33.19
CA ALA A 302 10.23 13.19 32.48
C ALA A 302 10.53 13.18 30.98
N ALA A 303 9.82 12.36 30.20
CA ALA A 303 10.07 12.22 28.77
C ALA A 303 9.99 13.60 28.09
N ARG A 304 11.14 14.27 27.94
CA ARG A 304 11.24 15.55 27.27
C ARG A 304 11.47 15.28 25.79
N THR A 305 10.68 15.98 24.98
CA THR A 305 10.95 16.34 23.58
C THR A 305 12.44 16.37 23.25
N ARG A 306 12.83 15.74 22.13
CA ARG A 306 14.20 15.80 21.57
C ARG A 306 14.78 17.23 21.67
N PRO A 307 16.00 17.43 22.19
CA PRO A 307 16.68 18.71 22.12
C PRO A 307 17.19 18.93 20.70
N GLY A 308 16.39 19.63 19.89
CA GLY A 308 16.74 20.01 18.52
C GLY A 308 15.99 21.22 17.97
N ASP A 309 14.90 21.67 18.61
CA ASP A 309 14.02 22.71 18.06
C ASP A 309 13.95 23.96 18.92
N ALA A 310 15.10 24.59 19.13
CA ALA A 310 15.18 25.92 19.73
C ALA A 310 16.07 26.82 18.87
N THR A 311 15.48 27.48 17.86
CA THR A 311 16.00 28.75 17.35
C THR A 311 14.91 29.81 17.27
N SER A 312 15.26 31.00 17.78
CA SER A 312 14.53 32.28 17.73
C SER A 312 13.32 32.40 18.68
N GLY A 313 13.34 33.14 19.78
CA GLY A 313 14.04 34.40 20.04
C GLY A 313 13.13 35.59 19.73
N SER A 314 12.20 35.94 20.64
CA SER A 314 11.58 37.26 20.67
C SER A 314 11.30 37.71 22.10
N LEU A 315 12.35 38.22 22.75
CA LEU A 315 12.25 39.15 23.87
C LEU A 315 12.14 40.56 23.31
N SER A 316 10.94 41.15 23.38
CA SER A 316 10.76 42.60 23.25
C SER A 316 9.53 43.02 24.05
N LYS A 317 9.74 43.25 25.34
CA LYS A 317 8.93 44.16 26.17
C LYS A 317 9.70 44.46 27.44
N LEU A 318 10.18 45.70 27.53
CA LEU A 318 10.49 46.50 28.72
C LEU A 318 11.66 47.43 28.38
N ILE A 319 11.35 48.66 27.98
CA ILE A 319 11.96 49.91 28.46
C ILE A 319 10.89 50.99 28.20
N GLU A 320 10.13 51.33 29.23
CA GLU A 320 9.43 52.60 29.38
C GLU A 320 10.05 53.26 30.61
N THR A 321 10.85 54.31 30.42
CA THR A 321 10.96 55.50 31.31
C THR A 321 12.11 56.40 30.81
N GLY A 322 11.81 57.69 30.58
CA GLY A 322 12.78 58.75 30.29
C GLY A 322 12.14 59.82 29.40
N VAL A 323 11.28 60.70 29.93
CA VAL A 323 11.60 62.01 30.53
C VAL A 323 12.25 62.99 29.54
N TYR A 324 11.49 64.07 29.30
CA TYR A 324 11.81 65.30 28.58
C TYR A 324 13.15 65.94 28.99
N PHE A 325 13.92 66.38 28.00
CA PHE A 325 14.44 67.75 27.81
C PHE A 325 14.71 68.00 26.33
#